data_AF-A0A7V5ZFB6-F1
#
_entry.id   AF-A0A7V5ZFB6-F1
#
_cell.length_a   1.000
_cell.length_b   1.000
_cell.length_c   1.000
_cell.angle_alpha   90.00
_cell.angle_beta   90.00
_cell.angle_gamma   90.00
#
_symmetry.space_group_name_H-M   'P 1'
#
loop_
_entity.id
_entity.type
_entity.pdbx_description
1 polymer ?
#
loop_
_entity_poly.entity_id
_entity_poly.type
_entity_poly.pdbx_seq_one_letter_code
_entity_poly.pdbx_strand_id
1 'polypeptide(L)'
;MVRLIVILFLFSWSVSAMPQNLIRNPSFEEGAEAPAHWLFWTRTTGQGAWDDQVARTGRRSVRIVGAEGNENWSQRGIPIQPNSLYRFRVWVKQRGCYPWPPDVVVTAHDGERRALQSWQFRGRPGTREWYLLE
;
A
#
# COMPACT_ATOMS: atom_id res chain seq x y z
N MET A 1 -56.04 31.52 20.68
CA MET A 1 -54.83 30.85 21.20
C MET A 1 -54.10 30.26 19.99
N VAL A 2 -53.03 30.90 19.50
CA VAL A 2 -52.32 30.48 18.28
C VAL A 2 -51.16 29.57 18.69
N ARG A 3 -51.08 28.36 18.13
CA ARG A 3 -49.96 27.43 18.34
C ARG A 3 -48.98 27.56 17.17
N LEU A 4 -47.76 27.99 17.47
CA LEU A 4 -46.63 28.04 16.53
C LEU A 4 -45.97 26.65 16.50
N ILE A 5 -45.85 26.05 15.32
CA ILE A 5 -45.07 24.82 15.11
C ILE A 5 -43.79 25.21 14.36
N VAL A 6 -42.65 25.06 15.02
CA VAL A 6 -41.32 25.25 14.41
C VAL A 6 -40.85 23.89 13.90
N ILE A 7 -40.73 23.74 12.59
CA ILE A 7 -40.14 22.56 11.96
C ILE A 7 -38.64 22.83 11.76
N LEU A 8 -37.82 22.22 12.61
CA LEU A 8 -36.36 22.22 12.46
C LEU A 8 -35.97 21.20 11.38
N PHE A 9 -35.61 21.69 10.18
CA PHE A 9 -34.94 20.88 9.17
C PHE A 9 -33.51 20.57 9.66
N LEU A 10 -33.30 19.37 10.18
CA LEU A 10 -31.96 18.81 10.37
C LEU A 10 -31.40 18.50 8.97
N PHE A 11 -30.61 19.43 8.44
CA PHE A 11 -29.80 19.17 7.25
C PHE A 11 -28.72 18.17 7.65
N SER A 12 -28.99 16.87 7.46
CA SER A 12 -27.99 15.83 7.57
C SER A 12 -26.99 16.01 6.43
N TRP A 13 -25.91 16.73 6.69
CA TRP A 13 -24.73 16.65 5.84
C TRP A 13 -24.21 15.22 5.93
N SER A 14 -24.40 14.46 4.85
CA SER A 14 -23.68 13.22 4.64
C SER A 14 -22.20 13.56 4.58
N VAL A 15 -21.51 13.38 5.71
CA VAL A 15 -20.05 13.34 5.73
C VAL A 15 -19.66 12.15 4.87
N SER A 16 -19.24 12.42 3.64
CA SER A 16 -18.68 11.40 2.78
C SER A 16 -17.42 10.91 3.46
N ALA A 17 -17.47 9.71 4.06
CA ALA A 17 -16.30 9.08 4.63
C ALA A 17 -15.26 8.93 3.51
N MET A 18 -14.15 9.66 3.60
CA MET A 18 -13.06 9.46 2.66
C MET A 18 -12.55 8.03 2.82
N PRO A 19 -12.28 7.31 1.72
CA PRO A 19 -11.75 5.97 1.80
C PRO A 19 -10.43 5.99 2.60
N GLN A 20 -10.45 5.34 3.76
CA GLN A 20 -9.30 5.27 4.65
C GLN A 20 -8.25 4.32 4.07
N ASN A 21 -7.00 4.75 4.04
CA ASN A 21 -5.90 3.86 3.71
C ASN A 21 -5.67 2.88 4.87
N LEU A 22 -5.75 1.58 4.58
CA LEU A 22 -5.59 0.52 5.58
C LEU A 22 -4.12 0.16 5.82
N ILE A 23 -3.22 0.61 4.95
CA ILE A 23 -1.78 0.38 5.08
C ILE A 23 -1.22 1.29 6.16
N ARG A 24 -0.47 0.70 7.11
CA ARG A 24 0.24 1.47 8.15
C ARG A 24 1.50 2.08 7.56
N ASN A 25 1.83 3.33 7.91
CA ASN A 25 3.01 4.03 7.38
C ASN A 25 3.15 3.90 5.83
N PRO A 26 2.12 4.26 5.04
CA PRO A 26 2.09 4.01 3.60
C PRO A 26 3.09 4.85 2.79
N SER A 27 3.64 5.91 3.40
CA SER A 27 4.68 6.76 2.82
C SER A 27 6.08 6.43 3.32
N PHE A 28 6.22 5.45 4.22
CA PHE A 28 7.51 5.04 4.80
C PHE A 28 8.23 6.15 5.59
N GLU A 29 7.55 7.15 6.12
CA GLU A 29 8.20 8.27 6.81
C GLU A 29 8.50 7.96 8.28
N GLU A 30 7.78 7.01 8.86
CA GLU A 30 7.92 6.64 10.27
C GLU A 30 8.89 5.46 10.44
N GLY A 31 9.73 5.50 11.48
CA GLY A 31 10.71 4.44 11.77
C GLY A 31 11.95 4.98 12.48
N ALA A 32 12.87 4.08 12.83
CA ALA A 32 14.18 4.44 13.42
C ALA A 32 15.33 3.96 12.53
N GLU A 33 15.54 2.64 12.44
CA GLU A 33 16.53 2.02 11.55
C GLU A 33 15.90 1.45 10.27
N ALA A 34 14.59 1.19 10.32
CA ALA A 34 13.78 0.63 9.24
C ALA A 34 12.37 1.25 9.28
N PRO A 35 11.62 1.24 8.16
CA PRO A 35 10.28 1.82 8.12
C PRO A 35 9.35 1.03 9.04
N ALA A 36 8.69 1.73 9.96
CA ALA A 36 7.76 1.15 10.91
C ALA A 36 6.68 0.34 10.17
N HIS A 37 6.34 -0.83 10.72
CA HIS A 37 5.36 -1.79 10.20
C HIS A 37 5.70 -2.50 8.89
N TRP A 38 6.81 -2.17 8.23
CA TRP A 38 7.24 -2.83 6.99
C TRP A 38 8.37 -3.82 7.26
N LEU A 39 8.25 -5.00 6.66
CA LEU A 39 9.26 -6.05 6.79
C LEU A 39 9.90 -6.30 5.43
N PHE A 40 11.22 -6.15 5.35
CA PHE A 40 11.98 -6.64 4.21
C PHE A 40 12.24 -8.13 4.37
N TRP A 41 11.97 -8.90 3.31
CA TRP A 41 12.32 -10.30 3.22
C TRP A 41 13.09 -10.54 1.92
N THR A 42 14.13 -11.37 2.02
CA THR A 42 14.95 -11.79 0.89
C THR A 42 15.14 -13.30 0.94
N ARG A 43 15.15 -13.94 -0.24
CA ARG A 43 15.56 -15.34 -0.40
C ARG A 43 17.01 -15.45 -0.86
N THR A 44 17.55 -14.37 -1.41
CA THR A 44 18.86 -14.33 -2.07
C THR A 44 19.75 -13.30 -1.37
N THR A 45 20.66 -12.67 -2.11
CA THR A 45 21.57 -11.62 -1.65
C THR A 45 21.01 -10.20 -1.82
N GLY A 46 19.81 -10.06 -2.40
CA GLY A 46 19.18 -8.76 -2.60
C GLY A 46 18.93 -8.02 -1.27
N GLN A 47 19.08 -6.70 -1.31
CA GLN A 47 19.06 -5.85 -0.13
C GLN A 47 17.87 -4.88 -0.16
N GLY A 48 17.21 -4.75 0.99
CA GLY A 48 16.19 -3.74 1.24
C GLY A 48 16.83 -2.51 1.83
N ALA A 49 16.48 -1.33 1.32
CA ALA A 49 16.93 -0.06 1.86
C ALA A 49 15.75 0.84 2.21
N TRP A 50 15.83 1.50 3.36
CA TRP A 50 14.97 2.62 3.70
C TRP A 50 15.64 3.91 3.20
N ASP A 51 15.22 4.33 2.02
CA ASP A 51 15.93 5.33 1.21
C ASP A 51 15.45 6.74 1.55
N ASP A 52 16.37 7.68 1.76
CA ASP A 52 16.09 9.11 1.98
C ASP A 52 16.57 10.03 0.85
N GLN A 53 17.09 9.45 -0.24
CA GLN A 53 17.60 10.16 -1.41
C GLN A 53 16.60 10.12 -2.56
N VAL A 54 15.82 9.04 -2.66
CA VAL A 54 14.81 8.84 -3.70
C VAL A 54 13.47 8.58 -3.05
N ALA A 55 12.55 9.53 -3.17
CA ALA A 55 11.17 9.39 -2.73
C ALA A 55 10.21 9.98 -3.77
N ARG A 56 8.97 9.47 -3.79
CA ARG A 56 7.92 10.07 -4.63
C ARG A 56 7.28 11.28 -3.95
N THR A 57 7.06 11.15 -2.65
CA THR A 57 6.47 12.13 -1.76
C THR A 57 7.14 12.03 -0.42
N GLY A 58 7.23 13.13 0.31
CA GLY A 58 7.96 13.16 1.57
C GLY A 58 9.46 13.01 1.35
N ARG A 59 10.14 12.40 2.32
CA ARG A 59 11.60 12.26 2.35
C ARG A 59 12.03 10.82 2.16
N ARG A 60 11.17 9.84 2.42
CA ARG A 60 11.53 8.43 2.47
C ARG A 60 10.83 7.60 1.40
N SER A 61 11.48 6.51 0.99
CA SER A 61 10.84 5.39 0.31
C SER A 61 11.49 4.06 0.71
N VAL A 62 10.93 2.96 0.24
CA VAL A 62 11.60 1.66 0.30
C VAL A 62 12.16 1.29 -1.07
N ARG A 63 13.36 0.72 -1.07
CA ARG A 63 14.06 0.26 -2.26
C ARG A 63 14.50 -1.19 -2.09
N ILE A 64 14.60 -1.88 -3.22
CA ILE A 64 15.22 -3.20 -3.34
C ILE A 64 16.37 -3.07 -4.35
N VAL A 65 17.56 -3.57 -3.99
CA VAL A 65 18.77 -3.51 -4.82
C VAL A 65 19.35 -4.92 -4.99
N GLY A 66 19.82 -5.24 -6.19
CA GLY A 66 20.48 -6.52 -6.47
C GLY A 66 19.55 -7.73 -6.34
N ALA A 67 18.25 -7.53 -6.56
CA ALA A 67 17.28 -8.60 -6.56
C ALA A 67 17.45 -9.50 -7.79
N GLU A 68 17.76 -10.76 -7.56
CA GLU A 68 17.73 -11.83 -8.58
C GLU A 68 16.56 -12.79 -8.35
N GLY A 69 15.69 -12.51 -7.38
CA GLY A 69 14.60 -13.39 -6.97
C GLY A 69 13.41 -12.68 -6.32
N ASN A 70 12.85 -13.32 -5.29
CA ASN A 70 11.58 -12.93 -4.65
C ASN A 70 11.79 -12.00 -3.44
N GLU A 71 12.59 -10.96 -3.59
CA GLU A 71 12.79 -9.95 -2.55
C GLU A 71 11.57 -9.05 -2.45
N ASN A 72 11.10 -8.76 -1.22
CA ASN A 72 9.93 -7.92 -1.04
C ASN A 72 9.95 -7.12 0.26
N TRP A 73 9.27 -5.98 0.23
CA TRP A 73 8.78 -5.29 1.41
C TRP A 73 7.32 -5.65 1.61
N SER A 74 6.94 -6.06 2.81
CA SER A 74 5.58 -6.56 3.08
C SER A 74 4.98 -6.04 4.38
N GLN A 75 3.64 -6.01 4.40
CA GLN A 75 2.80 -5.87 5.57
C GLN A 75 1.84 -7.06 5.68
N ARG A 76 1.53 -7.44 6.90
CA ARG A 76 0.57 -8.52 7.22
C ARG A 76 -0.43 -8.05 8.27
N GLY A 77 -1.55 -8.76 8.39
CA GLY A 77 -2.60 -8.44 9.36
C GLY A 77 -3.23 -7.06 9.10
N ILE A 78 -3.45 -6.75 7.82
CA ILE A 78 -4.24 -5.58 7.42
C ILE A 78 -5.72 -5.97 7.59
N PRO A 79 -6.48 -5.30 8.46
CA PRO A 79 -7.87 -5.67 8.70
C PRO A 79 -8.72 -5.34 7.48
N ILE A 80 -9.36 -6.35 6.91
CA ILE A 80 -10.33 -6.23 5.83
C ILE A 80 -11.67 -6.81 6.28
N GLN A 81 -12.74 -6.35 5.65
CA GLN A 81 -14.11 -6.80 5.86
C GLN A 81 -14.50 -7.71 4.69
N PRO A 82 -15.15 -8.85 4.95
CA PRO A 82 -15.75 -9.67 3.91
C PRO A 82 -16.72 -8.85 3.04
N ASN A 83 -16.86 -9.23 1.77
CA ASN A 83 -17.79 -8.63 0.82
C ASN A 83 -17.64 -7.10 0.63
N SER A 84 -16.45 -6.56 0.89
CA SER A 84 -16.15 -5.14 0.71
C SER A 84 -15.25 -4.91 -0.51
N LEU A 85 -15.51 -3.82 -1.24
CA LEU A 85 -14.67 -3.42 -2.37
C LEU A 85 -13.45 -2.64 -1.86
N TYR A 86 -12.26 -3.07 -2.28
CA TYR A 86 -11.01 -2.39 -1.98
C TYR A 86 -10.36 -1.87 -3.25
N ARG A 87 -9.65 -0.74 -3.14
CA ARG A 87 -8.77 -0.22 -4.19
C ARG A 87 -7.32 -0.36 -3.76
N PHE A 88 -6.54 -1.07 -4.56
CA PHE A 88 -5.10 -1.13 -4.42
C PHE A 88 -4.45 -0.04 -5.28
N ARG A 89 -3.43 0.65 -4.76
CA ARG A 89 -2.61 1.62 -5.49
C ARG A 89 -1.21 1.67 -4.89
N VAL A 90 -0.18 1.60 -5.72
CA VAL A 90 1.21 1.84 -5.31
C VAL A 90 1.97 2.55 -6.41
N TRP A 91 2.86 3.45 -6.04
CA TRP A 91 3.77 4.09 -6.98
C TRP A 91 5.11 3.37 -6.95
N VAL A 92 5.63 3.05 -8.14
CA VAL A 92 6.88 2.33 -8.30
C VAL A 92 7.80 3.15 -9.20
N LYS A 93 9.08 3.20 -8.83
CA LYS A 93 10.18 3.65 -9.69
C LYS A 93 11.16 2.49 -9.82
N GLN A 94 11.75 2.31 -11.01
CA GLN A 94 12.65 1.20 -11.27
C GLN A 94 13.79 1.60 -12.19
N ARG A 95 14.93 0.92 -12.05
CA ARG A 95 16.11 1.13 -12.89
C ARG A 95 16.69 -0.22 -13.27
N GLY A 96 16.73 -0.52 -14.56
CA GLY A 96 17.38 -1.73 -15.07
C GLY A 96 16.72 -3.05 -14.66
N CYS A 97 15.42 -3.09 -14.37
CA CYS A 97 14.74 -4.34 -14.00
C CYS A 97 14.45 -5.19 -15.25
N TYR A 98 15.25 -6.24 -15.47
CA TYR A 98 15.12 -7.18 -16.59
C TYR A 98 15.51 -8.61 -16.18
N PRO A 99 14.94 -9.66 -16.82
CA PRO A 99 13.71 -9.61 -17.62
C PRO A 99 12.47 -9.45 -16.74
N TRP A 100 12.61 -9.59 -15.42
CA TRP A 100 11.52 -9.57 -14.47
C TRP A 100 11.21 -8.13 -14.01
N PRO A 101 9.96 -7.65 -14.21
CA PRO A 101 9.53 -6.39 -13.64
C PRO A 101 9.22 -6.53 -12.15
N PRO A 102 9.15 -5.42 -11.40
CA PRO A 102 8.58 -5.45 -10.05
C PRO A 102 7.11 -5.86 -10.12
N ASP A 103 6.65 -6.57 -9.09
CA ASP A 103 5.26 -6.91 -8.90
C ASP A 103 4.83 -6.65 -7.45
N VAL A 104 3.52 -6.50 -7.26
CA VAL A 104 2.92 -6.49 -5.92
C VAL A 104 1.85 -7.56 -5.86
N VAL A 105 1.90 -8.37 -4.81
CA VAL A 105 0.89 -9.38 -4.53
C VAL A 105 0.12 -8.97 -3.28
N VAL A 106 -1.20 -8.91 -3.40
CA VAL A 106 -2.12 -8.77 -2.28
C VAL A 106 -2.79 -10.12 -2.06
N THR A 107 -2.66 -10.69 -0.87
CA THR A 107 -3.30 -11.98 -0.54
C THR A 107 -4.27 -11.80 0.62
N ALA A 108 -5.55 -12.04 0.35
CA ALA A 108 -6.57 -12.15 1.39
C ALA A 108 -6.45 -13.49 2.10
N HIS A 109 -6.62 -13.49 3.42
CA HIS A 109 -6.61 -14.69 4.25
C HIS A 109 -7.89 -14.78 5.09
N ASP A 110 -8.30 -16.00 5.44
CA ASP A 110 -9.37 -16.23 6.42
C ASP A 110 -8.89 -16.01 7.87
N GLY A 111 -9.80 -16.21 8.84
CA GLY A 111 -9.50 -16.08 10.26
C GLY A 111 -8.46 -17.10 10.78
N GLU A 112 -8.25 -18.20 10.06
CA GLU A 112 -7.25 -19.24 10.36
C GLU A 112 -5.94 -19.01 9.60
N ARG A 113 -5.80 -17.87 8.91
CA ARG A 113 -4.65 -17.48 8.07
C ARG A 113 -4.42 -18.38 6.85
N ARG A 114 -5.45 -19.04 6.34
CA ARG A 114 -5.38 -19.70 5.03
C ARG A 114 -5.59 -18.67 3.94
N ALA A 115 -4.79 -18.72 2.88
CA ALA A 115 -4.96 -17.84 1.73
C ALA A 115 -6.29 -18.15 1.04
N LEU A 116 -7.11 -17.12 0.84
CA LEU A 116 -8.38 -17.20 0.12
C LEU A 116 -8.20 -16.83 -1.35
N GLN A 117 -7.51 -15.72 -1.59
CA GLN A 117 -7.33 -15.17 -2.92
C GLN A 117 -6.08 -14.29 -2.97
N SER A 118 -5.41 -14.29 -4.12
CA SER A 118 -4.30 -13.40 -4.42
C SER A 118 -4.59 -12.59 -5.66
N TRP A 119 -4.22 -11.31 -5.63
CA TRP A 119 -4.19 -10.41 -6.79
C TRP A 119 -2.76 -9.97 -7.03
N GLN A 120 -2.33 -9.99 -8.29
CA GLN A 120 -0.97 -9.62 -8.66
C GLN A 120 -1.00 -8.44 -9.62
N PHE A 121 -0.26 -7.39 -9.26
CA PHE A 121 -0.14 -6.15 -10.03
C PHE A 121 1.29 -6.09 -10.55
N ARG A 122 1.48 -6.30 -11.85
CA ARG A 122 2.82 -6.38 -12.47
C ARG A 122 3.19 -5.06 -13.15
N GLY A 123 4.42 -4.63 -12.88
CA GLY A 123 5.11 -3.61 -13.66
C GLY A 123 5.50 -4.11 -15.04
N ARG A 124 6.33 -3.30 -15.72
CA ARG A 124 6.89 -3.63 -17.04
C ARG A 124 8.40 -3.60 -16.97
N PRO A 125 9.13 -4.47 -17.70
CA PRO A 125 10.60 -4.46 -17.66
C PRO A 125 11.19 -3.08 -18.02
N GLY A 126 12.39 -2.82 -17.50
CA GLY A 126 13.24 -1.69 -17.86
C GLY A 126 13.47 -0.63 -16.79
N THR A 127 13.81 0.57 -17.25
CA THR A 127 13.99 1.76 -16.42
C THR A 127 12.78 2.66 -16.57
N ARG A 128 12.18 3.06 -15.45
CA ARG A 128 10.98 3.90 -15.43
C ARG A 128 11.03 4.88 -14.26
N GLU A 129 10.67 6.11 -14.56
CA GLU A 129 10.26 7.10 -13.57
C GLU A 129 8.99 6.65 -12.85
N TRP A 130 8.63 7.33 -11.76
CA TRP A 130 7.46 7.00 -10.94
C TRP A 130 6.21 6.73 -11.79
N TYR A 131 5.66 5.53 -11.67
CA TYR A 131 4.43 5.11 -12.33
C TYR A 131 3.51 4.37 -11.37
N LEU A 132 2.21 4.41 -11.63
CA LEU A 132 1.18 3.82 -10.78
C LEU A 132 0.94 2.35 -11.17
N LEU A 133 0.84 1.49 -10.16
CA LEU A 133 0.24 0.16 -10.24
C LEU A 133 -1.04 0.18 -9.42
N GLU A 134 -2.15 -0.23 -10.02
CA GLU A 134 -3.48 -0.24 -9.40
C GLU A 134 -4.39 -1.33 -9.97
#